data_AF-A0A7W1UPX5-F1
#
_entry.id   AF-A0A7W1UPX5-F1
#
_cell.length_a   1.000
_cell.length_b   1.000
_cell.length_c   1.000
_cell.angle_alpha   90.00
_cell.angle_beta   90.00
_cell.angle_gamma   90.00
#
_symmetry.space_group_name_H-M   'P 1'
#
loop_
_entity.id
_entity.type
_entity.pdbx_description
1 polymer ?
#
loop_
_entity_poly.entity_id
_entity_poly.type
_entity_poly.pdbx_seq_one_letter_code
_entity_poly.pdbx_strand_id
1 'polypeptide(L)'
;MKNIFRILLLVLIYNTASFGQCNGFAKKSVSKLKPYLNTQQVFSTVLLNGDKTQLSSTFYYGDEYRLLISAQDQLGKIQLNIKDVNGNVVFTTKAYGTIMWDFNVESTQDLTLEVITPPAPATQTEDKSGCVSIIIGFK
;
A
#
# COMPACT_ATOMS: atom_id res chain seq x y z
N MET A 1 19.69 52.41 -9.49
CA MET A 1 19.68 51.33 -8.49
C MET A 1 18.29 50.96 -7.94
N LYS A 2 17.17 51.58 -8.37
CA LYS A 2 15.82 51.28 -7.84
C LYS A 2 15.08 50.15 -8.57
N ASN A 3 15.53 49.81 -9.78
CA ASN A 3 14.85 48.83 -10.65
C ASN A 3 15.43 47.41 -10.51
N ILE A 4 16.66 47.28 -10.01
CA ILE A 4 17.29 45.98 -9.70
C ILE A 4 16.60 45.33 -8.50
N PHE A 5 16.16 46.13 -7.53
CA PHE A 5 15.46 45.65 -6.33
C PHE A 5 14.06 45.07 -6.63
N ARG A 6 13.45 45.45 -7.77
CA ARG A 6 12.15 44.89 -8.19
C ARG A 6 12.28 43.53 -8.87
N ILE A 7 13.43 43.21 -9.46
CA ILE A 7 13.67 41.93 -10.13
C ILE A 7 14.06 40.84 -9.11
N LEU A 8 14.58 41.22 -7.95
CA LEU A 8 14.95 40.28 -6.88
C LEU A 8 13.76 39.69 -6.11
N LEU A 9 12.53 40.22 -6.31
CA LEU A 9 11.33 39.80 -5.57
C LEU A 9 10.58 38.63 -6.24
N LEU A 10 11.02 38.13 -7.40
CA LEU A 10 10.23 37.18 -8.21
C LEU A 10 10.72 35.71 -8.16
N VAL A 11 11.75 35.38 -7.38
CA VAL A 11 12.32 34.01 -7.39
C VAL A 11 12.39 33.44 -5.97
N LEU A 12 11.23 33.13 -5.41
CA LEU A 12 11.08 32.28 -4.22
C LEU A 12 9.80 31.43 -4.32
N ILE A 13 9.59 30.79 -5.47
CA ILE A 13 8.65 29.67 -5.55
C ILE A 13 9.43 28.42 -5.16
N TYR A 14 9.61 28.22 -3.86
CA TYR A 14 10.19 26.99 -3.34
C TYR A 14 9.24 25.84 -3.69
N ASN A 15 9.75 24.88 -4.47
CA ASN A 15 9.09 23.61 -4.73
C ASN A 15 8.76 22.93 -3.40
N THR A 16 7.48 22.92 -3.02
CA THR A 16 7.00 22.00 -2.00
C THR A 16 6.95 20.61 -2.63
N ALA A 17 8.08 19.89 -2.54
CA ALA A 17 8.13 18.48 -2.90
C ALA A 17 7.03 17.75 -2.10
N SER A 18 6.03 17.27 -2.82
CA SER A 18 4.86 16.59 -2.25
C SER A 18 5.28 15.21 -1.75
N PHE A 19 5.67 15.12 -0.47
CA PHE A 19 5.95 13.86 0.24
C PHE A 19 4.66 13.07 0.59
N GLY A 20 3.55 13.29 -0.13
CA GLY A 20 2.23 12.80 0.24
C GLY A 20 1.51 11.91 -0.77
N GLN A 21 2.17 11.48 -1.85
CA GLN A 21 1.51 10.86 -3.01
C GLN A 21 0.58 9.69 -2.64
N CYS A 22 0.97 8.85 -1.69
CA CYS A 22 0.14 7.72 -1.25
C CYS A 22 -0.71 7.99 0.00
N ASN A 23 -0.50 9.10 0.71
CA ASN A 23 -1.24 9.41 1.95
C ASN A 23 -2.73 9.67 1.67
N GLY A 24 -3.05 10.36 0.58
CA GLY A 24 -4.44 10.58 0.16
C GLY A 24 -5.13 9.27 -0.27
N PHE A 25 -4.40 8.41 -0.98
CA PHE A 25 -4.89 7.11 -1.44
C PHE A 25 -5.17 6.15 -0.27
N ALA A 26 -4.25 6.09 0.69
CA ALA A 26 -4.37 5.32 1.92
C ALA A 26 -5.62 5.74 2.73
N LYS A 27 -5.79 7.05 2.96
CA LYS A 27 -6.94 7.60 3.70
C LYS A 27 -8.28 7.22 3.07
N LYS A 28 -8.39 7.27 1.74
CA LYS A 28 -9.61 6.84 1.03
C LYS A 28 -9.90 5.36 1.25
N SER A 29 -8.85 4.53 1.28
CA SER A 29 -8.97 3.09 1.45
C SER A 29 -9.42 2.69 2.86
N VAL A 30 -8.95 3.38 3.90
CA VAL A 30 -9.34 3.12 5.31
C VAL A 30 -10.86 3.14 5.50
N SER A 31 -11.59 3.97 4.74
CA SER A 31 -13.06 4.02 4.84
C SER A 31 -13.74 2.67 4.56
N LYS A 32 -13.12 1.79 3.77
CA LYS A 32 -13.60 0.45 3.42
C LYS A 32 -13.36 -0.60 4.53
N LEU A 33 -12.64 -0.25 5.60
CA LEU A 33 -12.29 -1.18 6.66
C LEU A 33 -13.48 -1.51 7.59
N LYS A 34 -14.48 -0.64 7.65
CA LYS A 34 -15.66 -0.81 8.53
C LYS A 34 -16.33 -2.18 8.31
N PRO A 35 -16.78 -2.87 9.38
CA PRO A 35 -16.88 -2.40 10.76
C PRO A 35 -15.62 -2.62 11.63
N TYR A 36 -14.52 -3.13 11.08
CA TYR A 36 -13.30 -3.41 11.86
C TYR A 36 -12.64 -2.12 12.33
N LEU A 37 -12.07 -2.15 13.54
CA LEU A 37 -11.30 -1.04 14.10
C LEU A 37 -9.97 -0.97 13.36
N ASN A 38 -9.62 0.23 12.89
CA ASN A 38 -8.31 0.45 12.32
C ASN A 38 -7.27 0.45 13.47
N THR A 39 -6.21 -0.34 13.33
CA THR A 39 -5.02 -0.33 14.22
C THR A 39 -4.29 1.03 14.23
N GLN A 40 -4.77 2.00 13.45
CA GLN A 40 -4.12 3.28 13.10
C GLN A 40 -2.85 3.13 12.26
N GLN A 41 -2.36 1.91 12.06
CA GLN A 41 -1.16 1.64 11.28
C GLN A 41 -1.55 1.27 9.84
N VAL A 42 -1.41 2.26 8.95
CA VAL A 42 -1.58 2.05 7.51
C VAL A 42 -0.20 2.03 6.88
N PHE A 43 0.19 0.88 6.32
CA PHE A 43 1.41 0.79 5.53
C PHE A 43 1.10 1.19 4.10
N SER A 44 1.87 2.10 3.51
CA SER A 44 1.66 2.55 2.13
C SER A 44 2.97 2.89 1.44
N THR A 45 3.12 2.44 0.20
CA THR A 45 4.32 2.66 -0.59
C THR A 45 3.99 2.79 -2.08
N VAL A 46 4.92 3.34 -2.86
CA VAL A 46 4.87 3.32 -4.32
C VAL A 46 5.57 2.05 -4.80
N LEU A 47 4.96 1.34 -5.74
CA LEU A 47 5.57 0.20 -6.44
C LEU A 47 5.61 0.48 -7.94
N LEU A 48 6.65 -0.01 -8.60
CA LEU A 48 6.72 -0.16 -10.06
C LEU A 48 6.14 -1.51 -10.48
N ASN A 49 5.96 -1.74 -11.77
CA ASN A 49 5.65 -3.07 -12.29
C ASN A 49 6.77 -4.07 -11.99
N GLY A 50 6.41 -5.24 -11.46
CA GLY A 50 7.35 -6.30 -11.07
C GLY A 50 7.93 -6.14 -9.65
N ASP A 51 7.72 -5.01 -9.00
CA ASP A 51 8.14 -4.79 -7.62
C ASP A 51 7.30 -5.59 -6.62
N LYS A 52 7.86 -5.72 -5.42
CA LYS A 52 7.17 -6.31 -4.27
C LYS A 52 7.42 -5.50 -3.00
N THR A 53 6.46 -5.56 -2.08
CA THR A 53 6.60 -5.05 -0.72
C THR A 53 6.02 -6.02 0.29
N GLN A 54 6.46 -5.92 1.54
CA GLN A 54 6.04 -6.82 2.61
C GLN A 54 5.76 -6.06 3.90
N LEU A 55 4.75 -6.52 4.64
CA LEU A 55 4.45 -6.11 6.00
C LEU A 55 4.35 -7.34 6.89
N SER A 56 5.20 -7.46 7.90
CA SER A 56 5.07 -8.49 8.93
C SER A 56 4.28 -7.97 10.11
N SER A 57 3.36 -8.78 10.63
CA SER A 57 2.54 -8.45 11.79
C SER A 57 2.17 -9.70 12.58
N THR A 58 1.97 -9.53 13.88
CA THR A 58 1.49 -10.57 14.79
C THR A 58 -0.04 -10.56 14.81
N PHE A 59 -0.64 -11.72 14.56
CA PHE A 59 -2.08 -11.94 14.64
C PHE A 59 -2.38 -12.78 15.88
N TYR A 60 -3.24 -12.28 16.75
CA TYR A 60 -3.57 -12.88 18.04
C TYR A 60 -4.79 -13.80 17.94
N TYR A 61 -4.72 -14.93 18.63
CA TYR A 61 -5.86 -15.84 18.76
C TYR A 61 -7.03 -15.15 19.48
N GLY A 62 -8.24 -15.37 18.98
CA GLY A 62 -9.48 -14.83 19.56
C GLY A 62 -9.98 -13.55 18.90
N ASP A 63 -9.13 -12.84 18.15
CA ASP A 63 -9.52 -11.68 17.35
C ASP A 63 -10.02 -12.11 15.96
N GLU A 64 -10.92 -11.30 15.38
CA GLU A 64 -11.25 -11.37 13.96
C GLU A 64 -10.55 -10.25 13.21
N TYR A 65 -9.85 -10.59 12.13
CA TYR A 65 -9.07 -9.65 11.34
C TYR A 65 -9.68 -9.40 9.97
N ARG A 66 -9.52 -8.17 9.49
CA ARG A 66 -9.72 -7.80 8.09
C ARG A 66 -8.42 -7.27 7.51
N LEU A 67 -7.94 -7.96 6.49
CA LEU A 67 -6.89 -7.46 5.62
C LEU A 67 -7.51 -6.71 4.44
N LEU A 68 -7.07 -5.47 4.25
CA LEU A 68 -7.46 -4.63 3.13
C LEU A 68 -6.20 -4.17 2.39
N ILE A 69 -6.02 -4.67 1.17
CA ILE A 69 -5.01 -4.20 0.22
C ILE A 69 -5.70 -3.30 -0.80
N SER A 70 -5.19 -2.09 -0.99
CA SER A 70 -5.61 -1.21 -2.08
C SER A 70 -4.40 -0.92 -2.97
N ALA A 71 -4.59 -1.00 -4.29
CA ALA A 71 -3.59 -0.63 -5.29
C ALA A 71 -4.23 0.28 -6.34
N GLN A 72 -3.47 1.20 -6.90
CA GLN A 72 -3.92 2.00 -8.03
C GLN A 72 -4.06 1.12 -9.29
N ASP A 73 -5.13 1.32 -10.05
CA ASP A 73 -5.50 0.44 -11.18
C ASP A 73 -4.43 0.34 -12.28
N GLN A 74 -3.60 1.37 -12.43
CA GLN A 74 -2.48 1.39 -13.39
C GLN A 74 -1.42 0.31 -13.15
N LEU A 75 -1.33 -0.21 -11.92
CA LEU A 75 -0.45 -1.34 -11.59
C LEU A 75 -0.97 -2.69 -12.11
N GLY A 76 -2.23 -2.76 -12.54
CA GLY A 76 -2.84 -3.99 -13.00
C GLY A 76 -3.21 -4.96 -11.87
N LYS A 77 -3.16 -6.26 -12.16
CA LYS A 77 -3.60 -7.31 -11.24
C LYS A 77 -2.51 -7.64 -10.22
N ILE A 78 -2.59 -7.05 -9.04
CA ILE A 78 -1.66 -7.31 -7.94
C ILE A 78 -1.88 -8.72 -7.37
N GLN A 79 -0.81 -9.32 -6.87
CA GLN A 79 -0.82 -10.58 -6.13
C GLN A 79 -0.60 -10.31 -4.65
N LEU A 80 -1.42 -10.90 -3.80
CA LEU A 80 -1.20 -10.98 -2.35
C LEU A 80 -0.75 -12.39 -2.01
N ASN A 81 0.34 -12.51 -1.25
CA ASN A 81 0.72 -13.73 -0.56
C ASN A 81 0.70 -13.49 0.96
N ILE A 82 0.13 -14.40 1.71
CA ILE A 82 0.28 -14.45 3.17
C ILE A 82 1.25 -15.60 3.45
N LYS A 83 2.31 -15.31 4.18
CA LYS A 83 3.36 -16.26 4.51
C LYS A 83 3.44 -16.51 6.01
N ASP A 84 3.76 -17.75 6.38
CA ASP A 84 4.12 -18.10 7.75
C ASP A 84 5.55 -17.62 8.11
N VAL A 85 5.95 -17.85 9.35
CA VAL A 85 7.30 -17.52 9.85
C VAL A 85 8.45 -18.23 9.14
N ASN A 86 8.16 -19.35 8.46
CA ASN A 86 9.14 -20.10 7.67
C ASN A 86 9.21 -19.59 6.22
N GLY A 87 8.37 -18.61 5.86
CA GLY A 87 8.26 -18.06 4.51
C GLY A 87 7.39 -18.88 3.56
N ASN A 88 6.68 -19.91 4.05
CA ASN A 88 5.76 -20.70 3.22
C ASN A 88 4.50 -19.88 2.94
N VAL A 89 4.04 -19.90 1.69
CA VAL A 89 2.79 -19.25 1.30
C VAL A 89 1.62 -20.09 1.80
N VAL A 90 0.89 -19.59 2.79
CA VAL A 90 -0.32 -20.24 3.34
C VAL A 90 -1.60 -19.79 2.63
N PHE A 91 -1.56 -18.61 1.99
CA PHE A 91 -2.66 -18.10 1.18
C PHE A 91 -2.13 -17.23 0.04
N THR A 92 -2.77 -17.28 -1.13
CA THR A 92 -2.45 -16.41 -2.26
C THR A 92 -3.69 -16.05 -3.06
N THR A 93 -3.75 -14.81 -3.52
CA THR A 93 -4.82 -14.34 -4.41
C THR A 93 -4.32 -13.23 -5.33
N LYS A 94 -5.05 -13.00 -6.43
CA LYS A 94 -4.77 -11.95 -7.41
C LYS A 94 -6.02 -11.15 -7.73
N ALA A 95 -5.97 -9.83 -7.63
CA ALA A 95 -7.09 -8.96 -7.99
C ALA A 95 -6.63 -7.59 -8.51
N TYR A 96 -7.55 -6.87 -9.14
CA TYR A 96 -7.35 -5.46 -9.51
C TYR A 96 -7.86 -4.55 -8.38
N GLY A 97 -7.16 -3.45 -8.14
CA GLY A 97 -7.66 -2.32 -7.34
C GLY A 97 -7.75 -2.57 -5.83
N THR A 98 -8.55 -3.53 -5.36
CA THR A 98 -8.72 -3.80 -3.92
C THR A 98 -8.88 -5.29 -3.65
N ILE A 99 -8.14 -5.79 -2.66
CA ILE A 99 -8.31 -7.13 -2.07
C ILE A 99 -8.79 -6.92 -0.64
N MET A 100 -9.88 -7.59 -0.27
CA MET A 100 -10.39 -7.59 1.10
C MET A 100 -10.57 -9.04 1.53
N TRP A 101 -10.03 -9.38 2.70
CA TRP A 101 -10.04 -10.73 3.23
C TRP A 101 -10.24 -10.71 4.74
N ASP A 102 -11.25 -11.44 5.21
CA ASP A 102 -11.58 -11.55 6.62
C ASP A 102 -11.14 -12.93 7.12
N PHE A 103 -10.44 -12.99 8.24
CA PHE A 103 -9.93 -14.24 8.79
C PHE A 103 -9.67 -14.15 10.29
N ASN A 104 -9.54 -15.32 10.90
CA ASN A 104 -9.04 -15.52 12.25
C ASN A 104 -7.86 -16.50 12.21
N VAL A 105 -7.14 -16.60 13.32
CA VAL A 105 -6.00 -17.53 13.47
C VAL A 105 -6.32 -18.56 14.54
N GLU A 106 -5.91 -19.82 14.33
CA GLU A 106 -6.12 -20.91 15.31
C GLU A 106 -5.21 -20.77 16.54
N SER A 107 -4.09 -20.07 16.40
CA SER A 107 -3.17 -19.70 17.47
C SER A 107 -2.48 -18.37 17.14
N THR A 108 -2.02 -17.65 18.17
CA THR A 108 -1.23 -16.42 17.96
C THR A 108 0.01 -16.72 17.12
N GLN A 109 0.18 -16.00 16.01
CA GLN A 109 1.26 -16.26 15.06
C GLN A 109 1.68 -15.00 14.30
N ASP A 110 2.94 -14.96 13.88
CA ASP A 110 3.46 -13.93 12.99
C ASP A 110 3.23 -14.33 11.54
N LEU A 111 2.67 -13.41 10.76
CA LEU A 111 2.47 -13.58 9.32
C LEU A 111 3.10 -12.43 8.54
N THR A 112 3.59 -12.74 7.34
CA THR A 112 4.10 -11.74 6.39
C THR A 112 3.13 -11.58 5.24
N LEU A 113 2.65 -10.35 5.06
CA LEU A 113 1.78 -9.92 3.98
C LEU A 113 2.64 -9.38 2.84
N GLU A 114 2.81 -10.15 1.77
CA GLU A 114 3.57 -9.75 0.59
C GLU A 114 2.62 -9.34 -0.54
N VAL A 115 2.83 -8.14 -1.09
CA VAL A 115 2.11 -7.65 -2.27
C VAL A 115 3.10 -7.51 -3.43
N ILE A 116 2.76 -8.10 -4.57
CA ILE A 116 3.58 -8.13 -5.78
C ILE A 116 2.78 -7.50 -6.93
N THR A 117 3.39 -6.57 -7.67
CA THR A 117 2.81 -6.03 -8.90
C THR A 117 3.19 -6.91 -10.09
N PRO A 118 2.32 -7.04 -11.11
CA PRO A 118 2.66 -7.79 -12.31
C PRO A 118 3.81 -7.10 -13.06
N PRO A 119 4.69 -7.87 -13.74
CA PRO A 119 5.75 -7.31 -14.56
C PRO A 119 5.16 -6.50 -15.73
N ALA A 120 5.94 -5.54 -16.22
CA ALA A 120 5.55 -4.75 -17.38
C ALA A 120 5.43 -5.67 -18.62
N PRO A 121 4.40 -5.49 -19.47
CA PRO A 121 4.33 -6.19 -20.75
C PRO A 121 5.56 -5.85 -21.61
N ALA A 122 6.10 -6.81 -22.36
CA ALA A 122 7.26 -6.60 -23.23
C ALA A 122 7.07 -5.50 -24.30
N THR A 123 5.82 -5.12 -24.59
CA THR A 123 5.45 -4.05 -25.53
C THR A 123 5.39 -2.67 -24.88
N GLN A 124 5.61 -2.57 -23.56
CA GLN A 124 5.51 -1.33 -22.80
C GLN A 124 6.90 -0.74 -22.60
N THR A 125 7.12 0.48 -23.06
CA THR A 125 8.42 1.18 -23.01
C THR A 125 8.65 1.97 -21.72
N GLU A 126 7.60 2.15 -20.91
CA GLU A 126 7.67 2.88 -19.64
C GLU A 126 7.08 2.05 -18.49
N ASP A 127 7.82 1.97 -17.38
CA ASP A 127 7.36 1.31 -16.17
C ASP A 127 6.28 2.15 -15.48
N LYS A 128 5.09 1.57 -15.28
CA LYS A 128 4.05 2.25 -14.51
C LYS A 128 4.36 2.13 -13.02
N SER A 129 4.21 3.25 -12.32
CA SER A 129 4.26 3.29 -10.86
C SER A 129 2.87 3.54 -10.29
N GLY A 130 2.66 3.11 -9.05
CA GLY A 130 1.42 3.38 -8.35
C GLY A 130 1.50 3.11 -6.86
N CYS A 131 0.59 3.73 -6.11
CA CYS A 131 0.45 3.53 -4.68
C CYS A 131 -0.21 2.20 -4.35
N VAL A 132 0.35 1.51 -3.36
CA VAL A 132 -0.22 0.34 -2.71
C VAL A 132 -0.30 0.61 -1.21
N SER A 133 -1.43 0.22 -0.60
CA SER A 133 -1.68 0.34 0.83
C SER A 133 -2.06 -1.02 1.40
N ILE A 134 -1.43 -1.40 2.51
CA ILE A 134 -1.74 -2.59 3.32
C ILE A 134 -2.34 -2.07 4.63
N ILE A 135 -3.58 -2.46 4.92
CA ILE A 135 -4.32 -2.03 6.11
C ILE A 135 -4.84 -3.27 6.83
N ILE A 136 -4.58 -3.35 8.13
CA ILE A 136 -5.07 -4.43 8.99
C ILE A 136 -6.06 -3.81 10.00
N GLY A 137 -7.28 -4.34 10.00
CA GLY A 137 -8.29 -4.06 11.02
C GLY A 137 -8.56 -5.28 11.88
N PHE A 138 -9.02 -5.05 13.11
CA PHE A 138 -9.41 -6.10 14.06
C PHE A 138 -10.75 -5.75 14.71
N LYS A 139 -11.43 -6.75 15.27
CA LYS A 139 -12.63 -6.57 16.10
C LYS A 139 -12.68 -7.65 17.18
#